data_AF-A0A521UL13-F1
#
_entry.id   AF-A0A521UL13-F1
#
_cell.length_a   1.000
_cell.length_b   1.000
_cell.length_c   1.000
_cell.angle_alpha   90.00
_cell.angle_beta   90.00
_cell.angle_gamma   90.00
#
_symmetry.space_group_name_H-M   'P 1'
#
loop_
_entity.id
_entity.type
_entity.pdbx_description
1 polymer ?
#
loop_
_entity_poly.entity_id
_entity_poly.type
_entity_poly.pdbx_seq_one_letter_code
_entity_poly.pdbx_strand_id
1 'polypeptide(L)'
;MMMPRRIALVLASVSFGLAGCGDSATPVDAGPSDSGVADVVDVPVTPADVPMVDSGSPLVLTAALSGRQVVPPAYGTTASGTVTFTLSPDRMLLSYTVTHTILLPLATRLHIGIAGEAGAMALSLTNAGGTTIGTTGLTAEQSRAIMEGRAYVNITSSSFPEGELRGQIVQPGEAVYTARLSGDQENPPVTATGRGIAEFLVDTTANRLRYVVNVTGMSMPSTGWHIHTGGAGFNGGVLIDLSDPGPVPSNAVSGTRPITAASVADLEAGRWYVNVHSAANPAGEIRGQILRPAERLFIARMNGMEELPPVTTMATGTLGAIMSANRDSLAYDGVVMGVTPMAAHLHRGALGVGGDVVTPLTIMGSNLRGAAALTASSPLLTALPMGGIYVNVHSTMFPAGEIRGQLLAAPPSP
;
A
#
# COMPACT_ATOMS: atom_id res chain seq x y z
N MET A 1 -14.61 13.59 5.30
CA MET A 1 -15.16 13.79 3.93
C MET A 1 -13.99 13.66 2.97
N MET A 2 -13.74 12.48 2.40
CA MET A 2 -12.60 12.27 1.50
C MET A 2 -12.89 12.91 0.14
N MET A 3 -12.02 13.80 -0.32
CA MET A 3 -12.13 14.35 -1.68
C MET A 3 -11.81 13.27 -2.72
N PRO A 4 -12.57 13.20 -3.83
CA PRO A 4 -12.23 12.34 -4.96
C PRO A 4 -10.89 12.79 -5.59
N ARG A 5 -10.10 11.82 -6.11
CA ARG A 5 -8.83 12.08 -6.80
C ARG A 5 -9.04 13.08 -7.95
N ARG A 6 -8.61 14.34 -7.78
CA ARG A 6 -8.45 15.29 -8.90
C ARG A 6 -7.03 15.14 -9.43
N ILE A 7 -6.87 14.48 -10.56
CA ILE A 7 -5.59 14.41 -11.28
C ILE A 7 -5.36 15.78 -11.91
N ALA A 8 -4.49 16.60 -11.30
CA ALA A 8 -3.93 17.77 -11.97
C ALA A 8 -2.77 17.31 -12.86
N LEU A 9 -2.90 17.52 -14.16
CA LEU A 9 -1.87 17.25 -15.16
C LEU A 9 -0.74 18.26 -15.00
N VAL A 10 0.40 17.86 -14.41
CA VAL A 10 1.61 18.69 -14.37
C VAL A 10 2.65 18.09 -15.31
N LEU A 11 2.94 18.80 -16.39
CA LEU A 11 4.04 18.54 -17.32
C LEU A 11 5.31 19.15 -16.72
N ALA A 12 6.29 18.33 -16.34
CA ALA A 12 7.64 18.79 -16.03
C ALA A 12 8.63 18.08 -16.96
N SER A 13 9.25 18.86 -17.85
CA SER A 13 10.38 18.44 -18.68
C SER A 13 11.67 18.54 -17.87
N VAL A 14 12.39 17.43 -17.70
CA VAL A 14 13.71 17.38 -17.07
C VAL A 14 14.78 17.27 -18.15
N SER A 15 15.70 18.24 -18.17
CA SER A 15 16.88 18.28 -19.03
C SER A 15 18.05 17.57 -18.34
N PHE A 16 18.68 16.59 -18.99
CA PHE A 16 19.90 15.95 -18.50
C PHE A 16 21.14 16.77 -18.88
N GLY A 17 21.97 17.11 -17.90
CA GLY A 17 23.33 17.63 -18.09
C GLY A 17 24.36 16.57 -17.75
N LEU A 18 25.21 16.22 -18.71
CA LEU A 18 26.36 15.33 -18.57
C LEU A 18 27.60 16.09 -18.06
N ALA A 19 28.27 15.52 -17.06
CA ALA A 19 29.71 15.66 -16.77
C ALA A 19 30.05 14.49 -15.85
N GLY A 20 31.16 13.76 -15.92
CA GLY A 20 32.46 13.94 -16.54
C GLY A 20 33.45 13.19 -15.63
N CYS A 21 34.23 12.27 -16.20
CA CYS A 21 35.01 11.21 -15.54
C CYS A 21 36.20 11.70 -14.67
N GLY A 22 36.70 10.82 -13.78
CA GLY A 22 37.99 10.98 -13.09
C GLY A 22 38.39 9.75 -12.25
N ASP A 23 39.21 8.88 -12.84
CA ASP A 23 39.92 7.73 -12.22
C ASP A 23 40.98 8.14 -11.19
N SER A 24 41.23 7.29 -10.18
CA SER A 24 42.59 6.77 -9.89
C SER A 24 42.58 5.76 -8.72
N ALA A 25 43.14 4.57 -8.99
CA ALA A 25 43.39 3.49 -8.04
C ALA A 25 44.72 3.66 -7.27
N THR A 26 44.86 3.02 -6.10
CA THR A 26 45.91 2.01 -5.77
C THR A 26 45.75 1.45 -4.33
N PRO A 27 46.34 0.26 -4.02
CA PRO A 27 45.88 -0.66 -2.96
C PRO A 27 46.88 -0.84 -1.79
N VAL A 28 46.43 -1.44 -0.68
CA VAL A 28 47.20 -2.08 0.43
C VAL A 28 46.18 -2.69 1.41
N ASP A 29 46.35 -3.78 2.15
CA ASP A 29 47.30 -4.91 2.23
C ASP A 29 46.62 -5.95 3.18
N ALA A 30 47.06 -7.21 3.19
CA ALA A 30 46.38 -8.35 3.80
C ALA A 30 46.92 -8.76 5.20
N GLY A 31 45.99 -9.01 6.14
CA GLY A 31 46.06 -10.02 7.23
C GLY A 31 46.82 -9.70 8.52
N PRO A 32 46.70 -10.51 9.62
CA PRO A 32 45.99 -11.80 9.73
C PRO A 32 45.04 -11.97 10.95
N SER A 33 44.28 -13.07 10.88
CA SER A 33 43.55 -13.89 11.87
C SER A 33 43.60 -13.55 13.37
N ASP A 34 42.43 -13.52 14.01
CA ASP A 34 42.26 -14.13 15.33
C ASP A 34 40.92 -14.88 15.45
N SER A 35 41.03 -16.09 15.99
CA SER A 35 40.00 -17.09 16.17
C SER A 35 39.47 -17.01 17.60
N GLY A 36 38.26 -16.48 17.76
CA GLY A 36 37.56 -16.47 19.04
C GLY A 36 36.11 -16.90 18.85
N VAL A 37 35.86 -18.20 18.97
CA VAL A 37 34.52 -18.76 19.10
C VAL A 37 34.04 -18.39 20.51
N ALA A 38 33.14 -17.41 20.61
CA ALA A 38 32.40 -17.13 21.84
C ALA A 38 30.93 -17.46 21.57
N ASP A 39 30.43 -18.46 22.31
CA ASP A 39 29.03 -18.84 22.37
C ASP A 39 28.14 -17.61 22.56
N VAL A 40 27.26 -17.35 21.59
CA VAL A 40 26.17 -16.39 21.74
C VAL A 40 25.14 -17.05 22.64
N VAL A 41 25.33 -16.89 23.95
CA VAL A 41 24.27 -17.08 24.93
C VAL A 41 23.23 -16.02 24.63
N ASP A 42 22.03 -16.48 24.29
CA ASP A 42 20.82 -15.70 24.07
C ASP A 42 20.60 -14.79 25.30
N VAL A 43 20.94 -13.51 25.19
CA VAL A 43 20.60 -12.52 26.20
C VAL A 43 19.17 -12.07 25.89
N PRO A 44 18.16 -12.41 26.71
CA PRO A 44 16.86 -11.83 26.55
C PRO A 44 17.02 -10.33 26.73
N VAL A 45 16.74 -9.56 25.69
CA VAL A 45 16.49 -8.13 25.83
C VAL A 45 15.30 -8.00 26.77
N THR A 46 15.59 -7.70 28.04
CA THR A 46 14.58 -7.29 29.00
C THR A 46 13.97 -5.98 28.50
N PRO A 47 12.67 -5.72 28.78
CA PRO A 47 12.05 -4.44 28.45
C PRO A 47 12.75 -3.37 29.28
N ALA A 48 13.71 -2.67 28.69
CA ALA A 48 14.31 -1.52 29.34
C ALA A 48 13.21 -0.47 29.50
N ASP A 49 12.91 -0.17 30.76
CA ASP A 49 12.18 1.00 31.21
C ASP A 49 12.67 2.22 30.44
N VAL A 50 11.89 2.66 29.45
CA VAL A 50 11.99 4.05 29.01
C VAL A 50 11.44 4.87 30.17
N PRO A 51 12.23 5.75 30.80
CA PRO A 51 11.71 6.60 31.85
C PRO A 51 10.63 7.51 31.23
N MET A 52 9.37 7.19 31.50
CA MET A 52 8.20 7.99 31.13
C MET A 52 8.16 9.23 32.01
N VAL A 53 9.06 10.19 31.77
CA VAL A 53 8.95 11.55 32.31
C VAL A 53 9.17 12.54 31.18
N ASP A 54 8.07 13.05 30.60
CA ASP A 54 7.97 14.46 30.21
C ASP A 54 6.50 14.93 30.07
N SER A 55 6.25 16.06 30.73
CA SER A 55 5.17 17.04 30.66
C SER A 55 4.78 17.54 29.26
N GLY A 56 4.43 16.63 28.35
CA GLY A 56 3.92 17.00 27.02
C GLY A 56 2.57 17.70 27.07
N SER A 57 2.19 18.41 26.00
CA SER A 57 0.79 18.77 25.80
C SER A 57 -0.05 17.52 25.51
N PRO A 58 -1.35 17.50 25.86
CA PRO A 58 -2.24 16.43 25.45
C PRO A 58 -2.18 16.22 23.93
N LEU A 59 -2.13 14.95 23.49
CA LEU A 59 -2.07 14.61 22.07
C LEU A 59 -3.46 14.23 21.58
N VAL A 60 -3.97 14.98 20.60
CA VAL A 60 -5.22 14.64 19.91
C VAL A 60 -4.94 13.61 18.82
N LEU A 61 -5.78 12.59 18.72
CA LEU A 61 -5.74 11.58 17.65
C LEU A 61 -7.13 11.40 17.08
N THR A 62 -7.23 10.83 15.88
CA THR A 62 -8.53 10.55 15.24
C THR A 62 -8.57 9.18 14.59
N ALA A 63 -9.77 8.64 14.37
CA ALA A 63 -9.98 7.47 13.53
C ALA A 63 -11.25 7.68 12.69
N ALA A 64 -11.13 7.59 11.37
CA ALA A 64 -12.28 7.59 10.46
C ALA A 64 -12.71 6.15 10.20
N LEU A 65 -13.94 5.79 10.62
CA LEU A 65 -14.44 4.43 10.62
C LEU A 65 -15.30 4.15 9.39
N SER A 66 -15.06 3.01 8.74
CA SER A 66 -15.86 2.54 7.60
C SER A 66 -15.90 1.02 7.55
N GLY A 67 -16.97 0.45 6.99
CA GLY A 67 -17.06 -1.00 6.79
C GLY A 67 -16.04 -1.55 5.78
N ARG A 68 -15.55 -0.69 4.88
CA ARG A 68 -14.53 -1.05 3.89
C ARG A 68 -13.15 -1.32 4.49
N GLN A 69 -12.87 -0.72 5.64
CA GLN A 69 -11.59 -0.88 6.33
C GLN A 69 -11.57 -2.12 7.23
N VAL A 70 -12.71 -2.79 7.47
CA VAL A 70 -12.80 -4.04 8.24
C VAL A 70 -12.08 -5.15 7.47
N VAL A 71 -11.52 -6.12 8.20
CA VAL A 71 -10.81 -7.27 7.64
C VAL A 71 -11.55 -8.54 8.09
N PRO A 72 -12.28 -9.24 7.19
CA PRO A 72 -12.61 -8.85 5.81
C PRO A 72 -13.62 -7.69 5.74
N PRO A 73 -13.74 -6.96 4.61
CA PRO A 73 -14.64 -5.81 4.51
C PRO A 73 -16.10 -6.16 4.80
N ALA A 74 -16.76 -5.33 5.61
CA ALA A 74 -18.18 -5.42 5.95
C ALA A 74 -19.04 -4.97 4.76
N TYR A 75 -19.17 -5.80 3.73
CA TYR A 75 -19.99 -5.49 2.56
C TYR A 75 -21.47 -5.35 2.96
N GLY A 76 -22.11 -4.29 2.46
CA GLY A 76 -23.53 -4.03 2.67
C GLY A 76 -23.84 -2.99 3.75
N THR A 77 -22.90 -2.66 4.64
CA THR A 77 -23.10 -1.50 5.52
C THR A 77 -22.82 -0.19 4.78
N THR A 78 -23.72 0.78 4.96
CA THR A 78 -23.50 2.19 4.62
C THR A 78 -23.16 3.01 5.86
N ALA A 79 -22.96 2.35 7.01
CA ALA A 79 -22.63 3.05 8.24
C ALA A 79 -21.25 3.71 8.13
N SER A 80 -21.07 4.76 8.90
CA SER A 80 -19.80 5.45 9.05
C SER A 80 -19.64 5.92 10.48
N GLY A 81 -18.41 6.25 10.87
CA GLY A 81 -18.14 6.81 12.17
C GLY A 81 -16.84 7.58 12.23
N THR A 82 -16.67 8.30 13.32
CA THR A 82 -15.45 9.04 13.65
C THR A 82 -15.18 8.88 15.13
N VAL A 83 -13.90 8.74 15.48
CA VAL A 83 -13.45 8.78 16.87
C VAL A 83 -12.42 9.88 17.02
N THR A 84 -12.55 10.68 18.07
CA THR A 84 -11.51 11.60 18.53
C THR A 84 -10.99 11.09 19.86
N PHE A 85 -9.67 11.10 20.01
CA PHE A 85 -8.99 10.75 21.25
C PHE A 85 -8.17 11.92 21.76
N THR A 86 -7.93 11.94 23.06
CA THR A 86 -6.93 12.79 23.69
C THR A 86 -6.14 11.94 24.66
N LEU A 87 -4.85 11.77 24.38
CA LEU A 87 -3.89 11.21 25.32
C LEU A 87 -3.44 12.30 26.29
N SER A 88 -3.39 11.98 27.57
CA SER A 88 -2.77 12.82 28.60
C SER A 88 -1.30 13.11 28.28
N PRO A 89 -0.70 14.15 28.90
CA PRO A 89 0.73 14.44 28.82
C PRO A 89 1.64 13.21 28.95
N ASP A 90 1.37 12.37 29.96
CA ASP A 90 2.11 11.13 30.26
C ASP A 90 1.73 9.94 29.35
N ARG A 91 0.76 10.11 28.45
CA ARG A 91 0.25 9.08 27.52
C ARG A 91 -0.35 7.85 28.20
N MET A 92 -0.74 7.95 29.47
CA MET A 92 -1.31 6.83 30.22
C MET A 92 -2.83 6.92 30.42
N LEU A 93 -3.45 8.06 30.10
CA LEU A 93 -4.90 8.24 30.12
C LEU A 93 -5.41 8.58 28.72
N LEU A 94 -6.39 7.81 28.24
CA LEU A 94 -7.03 7.99 26.95
C LEU A 94 -8.46 8.48 27.15
N SER A 95 -8.73 9.73 26.83
CA SER A 95 -10.10 10.26 26.69
C SER A 95 -10.57 10.09 25.25
N TYR A 96 -11.84 9.76 25.04
CA TYR A 96 -12.38 9.48 23.71
C TYR A 96 -13.80 10.00 23.51
N THR A 97 -14.12 10.32 22.25
CA THR A 97 -15.47 10.60 21.76
C THR A 97 -15.69 9.80 20.48
N VAL A 98 -16.61 8.85 20.49
CA VAL A 98 -16.97 7.98 19.38
C VAL A 98 -18.32 8.43 18.85
N THR A 99 -18.44 8.68 17.55
CA THR A 99 -19.72 8.99 16.89
C THR A 99 -19.90 8.06 15.69
N HIS A 100 -21.06 7.44 15.53
CA HIS A 100 -21.33 6.55 14.40
C HIS A 100 -22.80 6.51 13.99
N THR A 101 -23.08 5.94 12.82
CA THR A 101 -24.44 5.76 12.28
C THR A 101 -24.96 4.32 12.34
N ILE A 102 -24.24 3.40 12.99
CA ILE A 102 -24.72 2.02 13.22
C ILE A 102 -26.01 2.04 14.05
N LEU A 103 -27.03 1.32 13.57
CA LEU A 103 -28.36 1.29 14.18
C LEU A 103 -28.39 0.49 15.51
N LEU A 104 -27.69 -0.65 15.56
CA LEU A 104 -27.66 -1.57 16.71
C LEU A 104 -26.22 -2.00 17.03
N PRO A 105 -25.39 -1.10 17.60
CA PRO A 105 -24.01 -1.44 17.95
C PRO A 105 -23.95 -2.42 19.13
N LEU A 106 -23.07 -3.42 19.04
CA LEU A 106 -22.84 -4.41 20.10
C LEU A 106 -21.64 -4.05 20.96
N ALA A 107 -20.50 -3.76 20.37
CA ALA A 107 -19.29 -3.34 21.09
C ALA A 107 -18.49 -2.32 20.30
N THR A 108 -17.85 -1.38 21.01
CA THR A 108 -16.77 -0.54 20.49
C THR A 108 -15.48 -0.97 21.16
N ARG A 109 -14.45 -1.30 20.38
CA ARG A 109 -13.19 -1.86 20.90
C ARG A 109 -11.99 -1.18 20.26
N LEU A 110 -10.92 -1.04 21.03
CA LEU A 110 -9.59 -0.75 20.52
C LEU A 110 -8.83 -2.06 20.37
N HIS A 111 -8.15 -2.21 19.24
CA HIS A 111 -7.31 -3.35 18.92
C HIS A 111 -5.90 -2.89 18.61
N ILE A 112 -4.91 -3.74 18.89
CA ILE A 112 -3.51 -3.54 18.47
C ILE A 112 -3.30 -4.26 17.14
N GLY A 113 -2.89 -3.51 16.12
CA GLY A 113 -2.67 -4.00 14.76
C GLY A 113 -2.57 -2.85 13.75
N ILE A 114 -1.92 -3.11 12.62
CA ILE A 114 -1.80 -2.15 11.51
C ILE A 114 -3.01 -2.19 10.58
N ALA A 115 -3.13 -1.20 9.70
CA ALA A 115 -4.12 -1.14 8.65
C ALA A 115 -4.05 -2.36 7.73
N GLY A 116 -5.20 -3.01 7.52
CA GLY A 116 -5.31 -4.18 6.66
C GLY A 116 -5.10 -5.53 7.36
N GLU A 117 -4.86 -5.55 8.69
CA GLU A 117 -4.83 -6.76 9.50
C GLU A 117 -5.88 -6.75 10.62
N ALA A 118 -6.37 -7.95 10.94
CA ALA A 118 -7.05 -8.21 12.21
C ALA A 118 -6.00 -8.27 13.33
N GLY A 119 -6.36 -7.74 14.49
CA GLY A 119 -5.42 -7.48 15.58
C GLY A 119 -6.05 -7.85 16.92
N ALA A 120 -5.20 -8.13 17.92
CA ALA A 120 -5.67 -8.54 19.23
C ALA A 120 -6.50 -7.43 19.88
N MET A 121 -7.59 -7.81 20.55
CA MET A 121 -8.36 -6.87 21.36
C MET A 121 -7.47 -6.31 22.47
N ALA A 122 -7.40 -4.99 22.55
CA ALA A 122 -6.60 -4.30 23.55
C ALA A 122 -7.46 -3.75 24.68
N LEU A 123 -8.59 -3.12 24.33
CA LEU A 123 -9.45 -2.44 25.29
C LEU A 123 -10.90 -2.37 24.80
N SER A 124 -11.85 -2.50 25.71
CA SER A 124 -13.25 -2.16 25.43
C SER A 124 -13.48 -0.67 25.66
N LEU A 125 -14.04 0.02 24.68
CA LEU A 125 -14.59 1.36 24.86
C LEU A 125 -16.07 1.20 25.21
N THR A 126 -16.57 1.94 26.19
CA THR A 126 -17.95 1.76 26.71
C THR A 126 -18.98 1.95 25.58
N ASN A 127 -20.06 1.17 25.58
CA ASN A 127 -21.15 1.20 24.57
C ASN A 127 -22.47 1.64 25.23
N ALA A 128 -23.56 2.05 24.58
CA ALA A 128 -23.99 1.90 23.19
C ALA A 128 -24.97 3.04 22.77
N GLY A 129 -24.66 3.77 21.70
CA GLY A 129 -25.64 4.60 20.97
C GLY A 129 -25.15 6.00 20.60
N GLY A 130 -25.18 6.31 19.30
CA GLY A 130 -24.95 7.65 18.76
C GLY A 130 -23.54 8.18 19.04
N THR A 131 -23.39 8.97 20.11
CA THR A 131 -22.12 9.55 20.56
C THR A 131 -21.77 9.04 21.96
N THR A 132 -20.64 8.35 22.08
CA THR A 132 -20.12 7.85 23.36
C THR A 132 -18.89 8.67 23.75
N ILE A 133 -18.85 9.16 24.99
CA ILE A 133 -17.68 9.83 25.57
C ILE A 133 -17.20 9.02 26.77
N GLY A 134 -15.89 8.87 26.91
CA GLY A 134 -15.32 8.17 28.05
C GLY A 134 -13.85 8.46 28.26
N THR A 135 -13.31 7.90 29.34
CA THR A 135 -11.89 7.93 29.67
C THR A 135 -11.46 6.59 30.24
N THR A 136 -10.21 6.20 30.02
CA THR A 136 -9.66 4.92 30.44
C THR A 136 -8.15 5.01 30.59
N GLY A 137 -7.60 4.25 31.54
CA GLY A 137 -6.15 4.05 31.65
C GLY A 137 -5.63 3.16 30.52
N LEU A 138 -4.36 3.35 30.17
CA LEU A 138 -3.61 2.54 29.23
C LEU A 138 -2.47 1.79 29.95
N THR A 139 -2.13 0.60 29.45
CA THR A 139 -0.83 -0.01 29.74
C THR A 139 0.26 0.65 28.89
N ALA A 140 1.52 0.46 29.28
CA ALA A 140 2.66 0.96 28.50
C ALA A 140 2.65 0.41 27.05
N GLU A 141 2.31 -0.86 26.87
CA GLU A 141 2.20 -1.48 25.54
C GLU A 141 1.08 -0.88 24.69
N GLN A 142 -0.08 -0.62 25.28
CA GLN A 142 -1.20 0.03 24.57
C GLN A 142 -0.85 1.46 24.17
N SER A 143 -0.24 2.22 25.09
CA SER A 143 0.23 3.58 24.81
C SER A 143 1.24 3.60 23.67
N ARG A 144 2.24 2.71 23.73
CA ARG A 144 3.25 2.54 22.69
C ARG A 144 2.63 2.17 21.33
N ALA A 145 1.72 1.20 21.30
CA ALA A 145 1.06 0.78 20.07
C ALA A 145 0.25 1.94 19.42
N ILE A 146 -0.47 2.74 20.22
CA ILE A 146 -1.17 3.93 19.73
C ILE A 146 -0.16 4.96 19.19
N MET A 147 0.93 5.20 19.91
CA MET A 147 1.96 6.17 19.52
C MET A 147 2.72 5.76 18.26
N GLU A 148 2.90 4.47 18.04
CA GLU A 148 3.48 3.89 16.83
C GLU A 148 2.49 3.79 15.67
N GLY A 149 1.19 4.01 15.92
CA GLY A 149 0.14 3.96 14.90
C GLY A 149 -0.41 2.56 14.67
N ARG A 150 0.03 1.59 15.48
CA ARG A 150 -0.37 0.19 15.48
C ARG A 150 -1.64 -0.06 16.30
N ALA A 151 -2.62 0.82 16.21
CA ALA A 151 -3.89 0.66 16.90
C ALA A 151 -5.07 1.14 16.04
N TYR A 152 -6.19 0.43 16.15
CA TYR A 152 -7.42 0.77 15.43
C TYR A 152 -8.65 0.59 16.30
N VAL A 153 -9.73 1.26 15.91
CA VAL A 153 -11.05 1.08 16.50
C VAL A 153 -11.87 0.14 15.62
N ASN A 154 -12.58 -0.77 16.26
CA ASN A 154 -13.58 -1.64 15.64
C ASN A 154 -14.93 -1.48 16.36
N ILE A 155 -16.01 -1.32 15.61
CA ILE A 155 -17.37 -1.35 16.15
C ILE A 155 -18.11 -2.53 15.53
N THR A 156 -18.62 -3.44 16.36
CA THR A 156 -19.37 -4.62 15.93
C THR A 156 -20.87 -4.39 16.01
N SER A 157 -21.63 -5.15 15.22
CA SER A 157 -23.08 -5.27 15.34
C SER A 157 -23.49 -6.73 15.18
N SER A 158 -24.78 -7.03 15.35
CA SER A 158 -25.29 -8.40 15.17
C SER A 158 -25.13 -8.89 13.74
N SER A 159 -25.19 -7.99 12.74
CA SER A 159 -24.98 -8.32 11.33
C SER A 159 -23.49 -8.46 10.97
N PHE A 160 -22.60 -7.87 11.76
CA PHE A 160 -21.16 -7.87 11.50
C PHE A 160 -20.37 -8.15 12.80
N PRO A 161 -20.30 -9.43 13.21
CA PRO A 161 -19.66 -9.81 14.48
C PRO A 161 -18.14 -9.56 14.50
N GLU A 162 -17.48 -9.65 13.35
CA GLU A 162 -16.05 -9.32 13.17
C GLU A 162 -15.78 -7.80 13.06
N GLY A 163 -16.85 -7.00 12.93
CA GLY A 163 -16.78 -5.55 12.80
C GLY A 163 -17.69 -5.03 11.70
N GLU A 164 -18.57 -4.08 12.02
CA GLU A 164 -19.30 -3.29 11.04
C GLU A 164 -18.47 -2.10 10.57
N LEU A 165 -17.71 -1.47 11.47
CA LEU A 165 -16.83 -0.34 11.15
C LEU A 165 -15.44 -0.55 11.73
N ARG A 166 -14.40 -0.22 10.95
CA ARG A 166 -13.00 -0.17 11.39
C ARG A 166 -12.34 1.14 10.96
N GLY A 167 -11.40 1.65 11.76
CA GLY A 167 -10.53 2.75 11.36
C GLY A 167 -9.24 2.82 12.19
N GLN A 168 -8.11 3.02 11.50
CA GLN A 168 -6.81 3.19 12.14
C GLN A 168 -6.77 4.48 12.96
N ILE A 169 -6.11 4.45 14.12
CA ILE A 169 -5.87 5.63 14.95
C ILE A 169 -4.66 6.38 14.40
N VAL A 170 -4.85 7.65 14.05
CA VAL A 170 -3.83 8.49 13.40
C VAL A 170 -3.71 9.84 14.08
N GLN A 171 -2.55 10.49 13.94
CA GLN A 171 -2.37 11.88 14.34
C GLN A 171 -3.09 12.82 13.35
N PRO A 172 -3.46 14.05 13.77
CA PRO A 172 -4.02 15.05 12.87
C PRO A 172 -3.09 15.28 11.68
N GLY A 173 -3.65 15.28 10.47
CA GLY A 173 -2.89 15.46 9.22
C GLY A 173 -2.34 14.17 8.60
N GLU A 174 -2.30 13.06 9.35
CA GLU A 174 -1.86 11.77 8.82
C GLU A 174 -2.94 11.11 7.96
N ALA A 175 -2.54 10.66 6.76
CA ALA A 175 -3.31 9.78 5.91
C ALA A 175 -2.74 8.36 5.98
N VAL A 176 -3.62 7.36 6.06
CA VAL A 176 -3.24 5.94 6.08
C VAL A 176 -3.04 5.45 4.64
N TYR A 177 -1.96 4.71 4.45
CA TYR A 177 -1.68 3.92 3.26
C TYR A 177 -1.26 2.51 3.65
N THR A 178 -1.48 1.56 2.75
CA THR A 178 -1.16 0.15 2.93
C THR A 178 -0.50 -0.42 1.68
N ALA A 179 0.32 -1.44 1.85
CA ALA A 179 0.80 -2.28 0.76
C ALA A 179 0.74 -3.75 1.15
N ARG A 180 0.44 -4.63 0.19
CA ARG A 180 0.60 -6.09 0.33
C ARG A 180 1.68 -6.53 -0.62
N LEU A 181 2.69 -7.23 -0.08
CA LEU A 181 3.90 -7.55 -0.80
C LEU A 181 3.94 -9.03 -1.20
N SER A 182 4.35 -9.30 -2.43
CA SER A 182 4.50 -10.64 -2.97
C SER A 182 5.46 -10.66 -4.17
N GLY A 183 6.02 -11.83 -4.49
CA GLY A 183 6.97 -11.97 -5.60
C GLY A 183 6.36 -11.82 -6.99
N ASP A 184 5.06 -12.12 -7.15
CA ASP A 184 4.33 -11.95 -8.42
C ASP A 184 4.10 -10.47 -8.80
N GLN A 185 4.28 -9.56 -7.83
CA GLN A 185 4.25 -8.12 -8.05
C GLN A 185 5.61 -7.56 -8.46
N GLU A 186 6.72 -8.31 -8.31
CA GLU A 186 8.01 -7.92 -8.88
C GLU A 186 7.93 -7.73 -10.40
N ASN A 187 8.87 -6.96 -10.95
CA ASN A 187 9.02 -6.82 -12.39
C ASN A 187 10.49 -7.04 -12.81
N PRO A 188 10.83 -8.17 -13.46
CA PRO A 188 9.96 -9.29 -13.77
C PRO A 188 9.46 -10.03 -12.50
N PRO A 189 8.34 -10.76 -12.57
CA PRO A 189 7.84 -11.56 -11.44
C PRO A 189 8.87 -12.57 -10.94
N VAL A 190 8.90 -12.77 -9.62
CA VAL A 190 9.75 -13.76 -8.95
C VAL A 190 8.88 -14.81 -8.26
N THR A 191 9.27 -16.08 -8.40
CA THR A 191 8.64 -17.19 -7.66
C THR A 191 9.18 -17.19 -6.22
N ALA A 192 8.55 -16.42 -5.34
CA ALA A 192 8.88 -16.34 -3.92
C ALA A 192 7.73 -16.78 -3.02
N THR A 193 8.06 -17.49 -1.94
CA THR A 193 7.14 -17.78 -0.83
C THR A 193 6.91 -16.57 0.06
N GLY A 194 7.83 -15.59 0.02
CA GLY A 194 7.76 -14.36 0.78
C GLY A 194 6.43 -13.64 0.62
N ARG A 195 5.89 -13.14 1.72
CA ARG A 195 4.71 -12.28 1.77
C ARG A 195 4.97 -11.13 2.73
N GLY A 196 4.34 -9.99 2.49
CA GLY A 196 4.40 -8.88 3.42
C GLY A 196 3.15 -8.04 3.46
N ILE A 197 3.05 -7.25 4.52
CA ILE A 197 2.07 -6.20 4.68
C ILE A 197 2.75 -4.96 5.25
N ALA A 198 2.33 -3.80 4.78
CA ALA A 198 2.87 -2.53 5.21
C ALA A 198 1.75 -1.57 5.56
N GLU A 199 1.98 -0.75 6.58
CA GLU A 199 1.26 0.48 6.86
C GLU A 199 2.22 1.67 6.74
N PHE A 200 1.72 2.74 6.14
CA PHE A 200 2.38 4.04 6.11
C PHE A 200 1.40 5.11 6.57
N LEU A 201 1.79 5.90 7.57
CA LEU A 201 1.05 7.08 8.03
C LEU A 201 1.78 8.31 7.53
N VAL A 202 1.15 9.03 6.60
CA VAL A 202 1.77 10.12 5.85
C VAL A 202 1.16 11.44 6.25
N ASP A 203 1.97 12.31 6.85
CA ASP A 203 1.63 13.70 7.12
C ASP A 203 2.35 14.60 6.10
N THR A 204 1.57 15.17 5.19
CA THR A 204 2.07 16.03 4.11
C THR A 204 2.35 17.46 4.58
N THR A 205 1.79 17.87 5.72
CA THR A 205 2.04 19.18 6.32
C THR A 205 3.35 19.14 7.10
N ALA A 206 3.57 18.06 7.87
CA ALA A 206 4.79 17.84 8.62
C ALA A 206 5.92 17.20 7.78
N ASN A 207 5.68 16.88 6.50
CA ASN A 207 6.63 16.19 5.61
C ASN A 207 7.20 14.91 6.24
N ARG A 208 6.32 14.11 6.85
CA ARG A 208 6.70 12.94 7.65
C ARG A 208 5.95 11.69 7.20
N LEU A 209 6.66 10.59 7.10
CA LEU A 209 6.12 9.25 6.91
C LEU A 209 6.53 8.38 8.09
N ARG A 210 5.55 7.78 8.77
CA ARG A 210 5.76 6.71 9.74
C ARG A 210 5.39 5.39 9.10
N TYR A 211 6.11 4.32 9.40
CA TYR A 211 5.89 3.05 8.73
C TYR A 211 6.06 1.86 9.66
N VAL A 212 5.34 0.79 9.31
CA VAL A 212 5.53 -0.56 9.82
C VAL A 212 5.41 -1.48 8.62
N VAL A 213 6.40 -2.36 8.41
CA VAL A 213 6.36 -3.40 7.37
C VAL A 213 6.67 -4.72 8.03
N ASN A 214 5.78 -5.69 7.88
CA ASN A 214 5.92 -7.05 8.39
C ASN A 214 6.02 -8.00 7.19
N VAL A 215 6.92 -8.98 7.27
CA VAL A 215 7.14 -9.99 6.23
C VAL A 215 7.20 -11.38 6.84
N THR A 216 6.82 -12.39 6.05
CA THR A 216 6.90 -13.80 6.43
C THR A 216 7.32 -14.63 5.21
N GLY A 217 7.93 -15.80 5.46
CA GLY A 217 8.31 -16.73 4.40
C GLY A 217 9.38 -16.24 3.43
N MET A 218 10.12 -15.18 3.80
CA MET A 218 11.22 -14.62 3.00
C MET A 218 12.51 -15.44 3.14
N SER A 219 13.35 -15.38 2.12
CA SER A 219 14.75 -15.82 2.23
C SER A 219 15.52 -14.86 3.15
N MET A 220 15.97 -15.35 4.30
CA MET A 220 16.64 -14.54 5.32
C MET A 220 18.17 -14.70 5.29
N PRO A 221 18.95 -13.70 5.74
CA PRO A 221 18.49 -12.36 6.15
C PRO A 221 18.02 -11.51 4.97
N SER A 222 17.07 -10.60 5.22
CA SER A 222 16.74 -9.56 4.25
C SER A 222 17.95 -8.63 4.05
N THR A 223 18.13 -8.12 2.83
CA THR A 223 19.31 -7.32 2.45
C THR A 223 19.01 -5.84 2.20
N GLY A 224 17.73 -5.47 2.17
CA GLY A 224 17.31 -4.08 1.99
C GLY A 224 15.79 -3.92 1.96
N TRP A 225 15.32 -2.76 2.37
CA TRP A 225 13.91 -2.38 2.43
C TRP A 225 13.78 -0.98 1.86
N HIS A 226 13.05 -0.82 0.77
CA HIS A 226 13.00 0.45 0.06
C HIS A 226 11.57 0.83 -0.29
N ILE A 227 11.29 2.13 -0.23
CA ILE A 227 10.20 2.72 -1.00
C ILE A 227 10.81 3.24 -2.29
N HIS A 228 10.19 2.93 -3.41
CA HIS A 228 10.60 3.36 -4.74
C HIS A 228 9.50 4.17 -5.42
N THR A 229 9.89 4.97 -6.40
CA THR A 229 8.97 5.55 -7.38
C THR A 229 8.62 4.53 -8.46
N GLY A 230 7.40 4.56 -8.99
CA GLY A 230 6.93 3.70 -10.09
C GLY A 230 5.48 3.24 -9.88
N GLY A 231 4.67 3.31 -10.94
CA GLY A 231 3.34 2.70 -10.95
C GLY A 231 3.40 1.17 -10.93
N ALA A 232 2.25 0.52 -10.84
CA ALA A 232 2.19 -0.93 -10.76
C ALA A 232 2.77 -1.58 -12.03
N GLY A 233 3.77 -2.44 -11.84
CA GLY A 233 4.49 -3.10 -12.92
C GLY A 233 5.65 -2.32 -13.53
N PHE A 234 6.08 -1.22 -12.90
CA PHE A 234 7.18 -0.37 -13.39
C PHE A 234 8.29 -0.23 -12.38
N ASN A 235 9.53 -0.55 -12.74
CA ASN A 235 10.65 -0.28 -11.85
C ASN A 235 10.99 1.20 -11.87
N GLY A 236 11.31 1.75 -10.71
CA GLY A 236 11.90 3.07 -10.62
C GLY A 236 12.92 3.16 -9.49
N GLY A 237 13.52 4.33 -9.35
CA GLY A 237 14.61 4.55 -8.39
C GLY A 237 14.16 4.41 -6.94
N VAL A 238 15.12 4.14 -6.06
CA VAL A 238 14.91 4.20 -4.61
C VAL A 238 14.55 5.63 -4.22
N LEU A 239 13.42 5.79 -3.55
CA LEU A 239 12.95 7.06 -3.00
C LEU A 239 13.34 7.20 -1.52
N ILE A 240 13.16 6.13 -0.74
CA ILE A 240 13.42 6.11 0.71
C ILE A 240 14.03 4.75 1.08
N ASP A 241 15.15 4.76 1.79
CA ASP A 241 15.70 3.58 2.45
C ASP A 241 15.06 3.40 3.84
N LEU A 242 14.39 2.27 4.03
CA LEU A 242 13.75 1.90 5.29
C LEU A 242 14.68 1.07 6.19
N SER A 243 15.85 0.66 5.68
CA SER A 243 16.84 -0.15 6.39
C SER A 243 17.76 0.70 7.26
N ASP A 244 17.93 1.99 7.00
CA ASP A 244 18.82 2.85 7.79
C ASP A 244 18.43 2.91 9.30
N PRO A 245 19.36 2.83 10.27
CA PRO A 245 20.83 2.89 10.11
C PRO A 245 21.55 1.55 9.95
N GLY A 246 20.87 0.44 9.63
CA GLY A 246 21.58 -0.82 9.37
C GLY A 246 20.67 -1.95 8.92
N PRO A 247 21.22 -2.94 8.20
CA PRO A 247 20.43 -4.05 7.66
C PRO A 247 19.54 -4.64 8.75
N VAL A 248 18.30 -4.95 8.36
CA VAL A 248 17.26 -5.42 9.26
C VAL A 248 17.12 -6.93 9.03
N PRO A 249 17.91 -7.80 9.70
CA PRO A 249 17.73 -9.26 9.63
C PRO A 249 16.48 -9.69 10.45
N SER A 250 15.41 -8.92 10.34
CA SER A 250 14.15 -9.10 11.04
C SER A 250 13.04 -9.35 10.03
N ASN A 251 11.99 -9.99 10.52
CA ASN A 251 10.72 -10.15 9.83
C ASN A 251 9.84 -8.89 9.88
N ALA A 252 10.33 -7.82 10.51
CA ALA A 252 9.63 -6.54 10.54
C ALA A 252 10.60 -5.36 10.63
N VAL A 253 10.21 -4.23 10.02
CA VAL A 253 10.85 -2.93 10.18
C VAL A 253 9.81 -1.87 10.48
N SER A 254 10.14 -0.92 11.36
CA SER A 254 9.27 0.22 11.64
C SER A 254 10.10 1.46 11.93
N GLY A 255 9.55 2.64 11.69
CA GLY A 255 10.28 3.88 11.92
C GLY A 255 9.59 5.11 11.36
N THR A 256 10.38 6.18 11.24
CA THR A 256 9.95 7.46 10.66
C THR A 256 10.97 7.93 9.64
N ARG A 257 10.48 8.45 8.50
CA ARG A 257 11.30 9.06 7.44
C ARG A 257 10.73 10.41 7.03
N PRO A 258 11.58 11.39 6.68
CA PRO A 258 11.11 12.60 6.02
C PRO A 258 10.60 12.28 4.60
N ILE A 259 9.64 13.05 4.12
CA ILE A 259 9.17 13.04 2.73
C ILE A 259 9.19 14.45 2.16
N THR A 260 8.98 14.60 0.84
CA THR A 260 8.90 15.92 0.20
C THR A 260 7.53 16.14 -0.44
N ALA A 261 7.11 17.39 -0.62
CA ALA A 261 5.84 17.70 -1.27
C ALA A 261 5.77 17.17 -2.72
N ALA A 262 6.90 17.14 -3.44
CA ALA A 262 6.97 16.63 -4.82
C ALA A 262 6.61 15.14 -4.91
N SER A 263 6.86 14.38 -3.84
CA SER A 263 6.64 12.94 -3.83
C SER A 263 5.16 12.59 -3.52
N VAL A 264 4.39 13.49 -2.88
CA VAL A 264 2.99 13.23 -2.47
C VAL A 264 2.05 13.01 -3.67
N ALA A 265 2.22 13.76 -4.76
CA ALA A 265 1.37 13.58 -5.95
C ALA A 265 1.56 12.19 -6.58
N ASP A 266 2.77 11.63 -6.52
CA ASP A 266 3.04 10.27 -6.97
C ASP A 266 2.45 9.23 -6.02
N LEU A 267 2.53 9.44 -4.71
CA LEU A 267 1.88 8.58 -3.72
C LEU A 267 0.35 8.54 -3.95
N GLU A 268 -0.29 9.70 -4.09
CA GLU A 268 -1.73 9.82 -4.35
C GLU A 268 -2.13 9.25 -5.72
N ALA A 269 -1.22 9.23 -6.69
CA ALA A 269 -1.43 8.56 -7.97
C ALA A 269 -1.21 7.03 -7.89
N GLY A 270 -0.77 6.49 -6.75
CA GLY A 270 -0.40 5.08 -6.62
C GLY A 270 0.87 4.73 -7.38
N ARG A 271 1.84 5.65 -7.41
CA ARG A 271 3.15 5.52 -8.08
C ARG A 271 4.31 5.34 -7.10
N TRP A 272 4.03 4.86 -5.90
CA TRP A 272 5.04 4.41 -4.95
C TRP A 272 4.83 2.95 -4.59
N TYR A 273 5.91 2.18 -4.51
CA TYR A 273 5.87 0.81 -4.05
C TYR A 273 6.93 0.57 -2.99
N VAL A 274 6.64 -0.34 -2.08
CA VAL A 274 7.62 -0.88 -1.14
C VAL A 274 8.16 -2.20 -1.71
N ASN A 275 9.46 -2.40 -1.59
CA ASN A 275 10.18 -3.57 -2.05
C ASN A 275 11.12 -4.06 -0.94
N VAL A 276 11.24 -5.38 -0.79
CA VAL A 276 12.14 -6.01 0.18
C VAL A 276 13.03 -7.01 -0.53
N HIS A 277 14.33 -6.91 -0.28
CA HIS A 277 15.38 -7.65 -0.97
C HIS A 277 15.91 -8.79 -0.11
N SER A 278 16.46 -9.80 -0.76
CA SER A 278 17.23 -10.87 -0.14
C SER A 278 18.49 -11.17 -0.96
N ALA A 279 19.38 -12.00 -0.43
CA ALA A 279 20.55 -12.46 -1.17
C ALA A 279 20.16 -13.28 -2.42
N ALA A 280 19.06 -14.04 -2.35
CA ALA A 280 18.57 -14.85 -3.48
C ALA A 280 17.90 -13.98 -4.56
N ASN A 281 17.31 -12.85 -4.16
CA ASN A 281 16.63 -11.92 -5.07
C ASN A 281 17.13 -10.48 -4.85
N PRO A 282 18.34 -10.12 -5.32
CA PRO A 282 18.93 -8.81 -5.06
C PRO A 282 18.15 -7.63 -5.67
N ALA A 283 17.42 -7.86 -6.77
CA ALA A 283 16.56 -6.85 -7.39
C ALA A 283 15.23 -6.63 -6.62
N GLY A 284 14.87 -7.56 -5.73
CA GLY A 284 13.62 -7.57 -4.97
C GLY A 284 13.07 -8.99 -4.87
N GLU A 285 12.75 -9.45 -3.65
CA GLU A 285 12.05 -10.72 -3.43
C GLU A 285 10.54 -10.53 -3.41
N ILE A 286 10.07 -9.44 -2.81
CA ILE A 286 8.66 -9.09 -2.71
C ILE A 286 8.42 -7.59 -2.87
N ARG A 287 7.31 -7.25 -3.53
CA ARG A 287 6.88 -5.88 -3.79
C ARG A 287 5.40 -5.69 -3.53
N GLY A 288 5.03 -4.50 -3.09
CA GLY A 288 3.63 -4.07 -3.00
C GLY A 288 3.47 -2.60 -3.34
N GLN A 289 2.49 -2.26 -4.18
CA GLN A 289 2.12 -0.87 -4.41
C GLN A 289 1.54 -0.25 -3.13
N ILE A 290 1.96 0.97 -2.80
CA ILE A 290 1.46 1.74 -1.66
C ILE A 290 0.18 2.46 -2.10
N LEU A 291 -0.94 2.09 -1.49
CA LEU A 291 -2.29 2.52 -1.85
C LEU A 291 -3.10 2.92 -0.62
N ARG A 292 -4.23 3.61 -0.81
CA ARG A 292 -5.13 3.90 0.31
C ARG A 292 -5.84 2.62 0.78
N PRO A 293 -6.21 2.51 2.07
CA PRO A 293 -6.98 1.38 2.55
C PRO A 293 -8.21 1.09 1.70
N ALA A 294 -8.44 -0.19 1.42
CA ALA A 294 -9.54 -0.71 0.60
C ALA A 294 -9.54 -0.32 -0.89
N GLU A 295 -8.51 0.37 -1.40
CA GLU A 295 -8.24 0.40 -2.84
C GLU A 295 -7.84 -0.99 -3.34
N ARG A 296 -8.16 -1.28 -4.60
CA ARG A 296 -7.84 -2.58 -5.22
C ARG A 296 -6.99 -2.38 -6.45
N LEU A 297 -5.83 -3.03 -6.46
CA LEU A 297 -4.93 -3.03 -7.60
C LEU A 297 -5.23 -4.22 -8.52
N PHE A 298 -5.28 -3.93 -9.81
CA PHE A 298 -5.31 -4.92 -10.88
C PHE A 298 -4.12 -4.69 -11.80
N ILE A 299 -3.49 -5.76 -12.25
CA ILE A 299 -2.31 -5.71 -13.13
C ILE A 299 -2.61 -6.57 -14.36
N ALA A 300 -2.32 -6.02 -15.54
CA ALA A 300 -2.28 -6.74 -16.80
C ALA A 300 -0.87 -6.70 -17.37
N ARG A 301 -0.32 -7.87 -17.69
CA ARG A 301 0.92 -8.00 -18.46
C ARG A 301 0.53 -8.34 -19.89
N MET A 302 0.98 -7.52 -20.83
CA MET A 302 0.58 -7.56 -22.23
C MET A 302 1.69 -8.18 -23.08
N ASN A 303 1.30 -9.09 -23.99
CA ASN A 303 2.17 -9.61 -25.04
C ASN A 303 1.32 -10.05 -26.24
N GLY A 304 1.97 -10.37 -27.36
CA GLY A 304 1.28 -10.77 -28.59
C GLY A 304 0.67 -12.18 -28.55
N MET A 305 1.16 -13.09 -27.70
CA MET A 305 0.60 -14.44 -27.59
C MET A 305 -0.77 -14.47 -26.90
N GLU A 306 -1.08 -13.44 -26.11
CA GLU A 306 -2.39 -13.26 -25.47
C GLU A 306 -3.45 -12.66 -26.40
N GLU A 307 -3.04 -12.18 -27.59
CA GLU A 307 -3.96 -11.67 -28.60
C GLU A 307 -4.84 -12.76 -29.20
N LEU A 308 -5.97 -12.35 -29.79
CA LEU A 308 -6.88 -13.25 -30.46
C LEU A 308 -7.19 -12.77 -31.90
N PRO A 309 -6.63 -13.42 -32.93
CA PRO A 309 -5.61 -14.49 -32.90
C PRO A 309 -4.24 -14.05 -32.35
N PRO A 310 -3.37 -14.99 -31.90
CA PRO A 310 -2.03 -14.65 -31.41
C PRO A 310 -1.17 -13.95 -32.47
N VAL A 311 -0.41 -12.96 -32.03
CA VAL A 311 0.49 -12.14 -32.85
C VAL A 311 1.95 -12.43 -32.49
N THR A 312 2.77 -12.74 -33.49
CA THR A 312 4.23 -12.84 -33.33
C THR A 312 4.84 -11.44 -33.34
N THR A 313 5.06 -10.86 -32.17
CA THR A 313 5.72 -9.57 -31.97
C THR A 313 6.65 -9.63 -30.75
N MET A 314 7.64 -8.76 -30.71
CA MET A 314 8.46 -8.52 -29.52
C MET A 314 7.85 -7.45 -28.61
N ALA A 315 6.72 -6.85 -29.01
CA ALA A 315 6.03 -5.86 -28.21
C ALA A 315 5.53 -6.46 -26.90
N THR A 316 5.65 -5.68 -25.83
CA THR A 316 5.19 -6.03 -24.49
C THR A 316 4.60 -4.80 -23.82
N GLY A 317 3.91 -5.00 -22.71
CA GLY A 317 3.56 -3.88 -21.85
C GLY A 317 2.97 -4.30 -20.52
N THR A 318 2.74 -3.32 -19.66
CA THR A 318 2.08 -3.52 -18.37
C THR A 318 1.08 -2.40 -18.13
N LEU A 319 -0.08 -2.73 -17.59
CA LEU A 319 -1.08 -1.76 -17.14
C LEU A 319 -1.47 -2.07 -15.70
N GLY A 320 -1.29 -1.08 -14.82
CA GLY A 320 -1.89 -1.06 -13.50
C GLY A 320 -3.23 -0.33 -13.52
N ALA A 321 -4.24 -0.89 -12.86
CA ALA A 321 -5.53 -0.24 -12.64
C ALA A 321 -5.90 -0.25 -11.15
N ILE A 322 -6.17 0.93 -10.58
CA ILE A 322 -6.51 1.10 -9.17
C ILE A 322 -7.98 1.48 -9.05
N MET A 323 -8.78 0.57 -8.50
CA MET A 323 -10.18 0.84 -8.15
C MET A 323 -10.22 1.57 -6.82
N SER A 324 -10.92 2.72 -6.77
CA SER A 324 -11.07 3.51 -5.55
C SER A 324 -11.74 2.69 -4.45
N ALA A 325 -11.44 3.03 -3.19
CA ALA A 325 -12.08 2.39 -2.04
C ALA A 325 -13.62 2.46 -2.14
N ASN A 326 -14.16 3.58 -2.61
CA ASN A 326 -15.60 3.79 -2.80
C ASN A 326 -16.19 3.02 -3.99
N ARG A 327 -15.33 2.48 -4.87
CA ARG A 327 -15.71 1.83 -6.14
C ARG A 327 -16.49 2.74 -7.08
N ASP A 328 -16.16 4.03 -7.04
CA ASP A 328 -16.74 5.09 -7.88
C ASP A 328 -15.80 5.50 -9.02
N SER A 329 -14.56 5.02 -9.03
CA SER A 329 -13.57 5.35 -10.04
C SER A 329 -12.53 4.24 -10.20
N LEU A 330 -11.97 4.15 -11.41
CA LEU A 330 -10.87 3.26 -11.77
C LEU A 330 -9.82 4.09 -12.51
N ALA A 331 -8.63 4.23 -11.94
CA ALA A 331 -7.50 4.94 -12.55
C ALA A 331 -6.53 3.95 -13.20
N TYR A 332 -5.93 4.31 -14.34
CA TYR A 332 -5.00 3.46 -15.09
C TYR A 332 -3.67 4.18 -15.33
N ASP A 333 -2.57 3.46 -15.19
CA ASP A 333 -1.22 3.88 -15.61
C ASP A 333 -0.48 2.65 -16.15
N GLY A 334 0.13 2.77 -17.32
CA GLY A 334 0.71 1.65 -18.05
C GLY A 334 1.72 2.10 -19.10
N VAL A 335 2.52 1.16 -19.58
CA VAL A 335 3.54 1.39 -20.60
C VAL A 335 3.60 0.22 -21.54
N VAL A 336 3.97 0.54 -22.77
CA VAL A 336 4.25 -0.43 -23.82
C VAL A 336 5.66 -0.24 -24.34
N MET A 337 6.30 -1.34 -24.71
CA MET A 337 7.64 -1.38 -25.30
C MET A 337 7.57 -2.13 -26.63
N GLY A 338 8.37 -1.72 -27.61
CA GLY A 338 8.42 -2.37 -28.92
C GLY A 338 7.23 -2.09 -29.84
N VAL A 339 6.30 -1.21 -29.44
CA VAL A 339 5.13 -0.79 -30.23
C VAL A 339 4.94 0.72 -30.18
N THR A 340 4.50 1.32 -31.29
CA THR A 340 3.96 2.69 -31.31
C THR A 340 2.43 2.60 -31.26
N PRO A 341 1.80 2.82 -30.09
CA PRO A 341 0.36 2.62 -29.94
C PRO A 341 -0.44 3.65 -30.74
N MET A 342 -1.40 3.18 -31.53
CA MET A 342 -2.38 4.02 -32.24
C MET A 342 -3.71 4.10 -31.52
N ALA A 343 -4.08 3.03 -30.82
CA ALA A 343 -5.25 2.95 -29.97
C ALA A 343 -4.97 2.00 -28.82
N ALA A 344 -5.66 2.19 -27.70
CA ALA A 344 -5.61 1.29 -26.56
C ALA A 344 -6.96 1.33 -25.83
N HIS A 345 -7.45 0.17 -25.42
CA HIS A 345 -8.78 0.04 -24.84
C HIS A 345 -8.80 -0.96 -23.68
N LEU A 346 -9.72 -0.75 -22.74
CA LEU A 346 -10.21 -1.82 -21.89
C LEU A 346 -11.41 -2.46 -22.57
N HIS A 347 -11.45 -3.78 -22.58
CA HIS A 347 -12.52 -4.59 -23.15
C HIS A 347 -13.16 -5.49 -22.11
N ARG A 348 -14.42 -5.87 -22.33
CA ARG A 348 -15.12 -6.86 -21.52
C ARG A 348 -15.00 -8.24 -22.16
N GLY A 349 -14.19 -9.10 -21.55
CA GLY A 349 -14.00 -10.49 -21.98
C GLY A 349 -13.14 -11.27 -20.99
N ALA A 350 -13.45 -12.56 -20.86
CA ALA A 350 -12.61 -13.49 -20.10
C ALA A 350 -11.31 -13.78 -20.85
N LEU A 351 -10.39 -14.48 -20.17
CA LEU A 351 -9.13 -14.93 -20.77
C LEU A 351 -9.41 -15.73 -22.05
N GLY A 352 -8.71 -15.40 -23.14
CA GLY A 352 -8.91 -16.05 -24.43
C GLY A 352 -10.22 -15.71 -25.18
N VAL A 353 -11.08 -14.84 -24.63
CA VAL A 353 -12.36 -14.46 -25.26
C VAL A 353 -12.35 -12.97 -25.64
N GLY A 354 -12.58 -12.69 -26.92
CA GLY A 354 -12.78 -11.32 -27.43
C GLY A 354 -14.09 -10.70 -26.93
N GLY A 355 -14.20 -9.38 -26.95
CA GLY A 355 -15.41 -8.71 -26.49
C GLY A 355 -15.38 -7.19 -26.64
N ASP A 356 -16.48 -6.55 -26.27
CA ASP A 356 -16.73 -5.15 -26.57
C ASP A 356 -15.78 -4.20 -25.83
N VAL A 357 -15.48 -3.06 -26.47
CA VAL A 357 -14.76 -1.95 -25.87
C VAL A 357 -15.59 -1.37 -24.73
N VAL A 358 -14.97 -1.22 -23.57
CA VAL A 358 -15.56 -0.60 -22.38
C VAL A 358 -15.13 0.86 -22.27
N THR A 359 -13.83 1.14 -22.42
CA THR A 359 -13.32 2.52 -22.39
C THR A 359 -11.99 2.63 -23.15
N PRO A 360 -11.75 3.72 -23.90
CA PRO A 360 -10.42 4.02 -24.42
C PRO A 360 -9.47 4.45 -23.30
N LEU A 361 -8.17 4.23 -23.55
CA LEU A 361 -7.07 4.77 -22.75
C LEU A 361 -6.44 5.94 -23.50
N THR A 362 -5.90 6.90 -22.75
CA THR A 362 -5.12 8.00 -23.31
C THR A 362 -3.70 7.53 -23.59
N ILE A 363 -3.25 7.72 -24.83
CA ILE A 363 -1.89 7.40 -25.27
C ILE A 363 -1.02 8.65 -25.12
N MET A 364 0.12 8.52 -24.45
CA MET A 364 1.11 9.58 -24.25
C MET A 364 2.50 9.04 -24.60
N GLY A 365 2.79 8.95 -25.91
CA GLY A 365 3.94 8.21 -26.43
C GLY A 365 3.80 6.72 -26.12
N SER A 366 4.74 6.17 -25.36
CA SER A 366 4.69 4.77 -24.89
C SER A 366 3.84 4.55 -23.64
N ASN A 367 3.34 5.62 -22.99
CA ASN A 367 2.54 5.50 -21.78
C ASN A 367 1.04 5.42 -22.10
N LEU A 368 0.30 4.64 -21.31
CA LEU A 368 -1.14 4.49 -21.34
C LEU A 368 -1.71 4.99 -20.03
N ARG A 369 -2.61 5.98 -20.06
CA ARG A 369 -3.17 6.60 -18.86
C ARG A 369 -4.66 6.85 -18.98
N GLY A 370 -5.31 7.04 -17.84
CA GLY A 370 -6.67 7.57 -17.80
C GLY A 370 -7.38 7.25 -16.50
N ALA A 371 -8.67 7.56 -16.47
CA ALA A 371 -9.56 7.10 -15.43
C ALA A 371 -10.98 6.97 -16.00
N ALA A 372 -11.78 6.07 -15.43
CA ALA A 372 -13.23 6.03 -15.64
C ALA A 372 -13.97 6.22 -14.33
N ALA A 373 -15.10 6.93 -14.41
CA ALA A 373 -16.10 6.90 -13.37
C ALA A 373 -16.83 5.55 -13.40
N LEU A 374 -17.10 4.99 -12.22
CA LEU A 374 -17.81 3.73 -12.06
C LEU A 374 -19.22 4.03 -11.57
N THR A 375 -20.19 3.88 -12.46
CA THR A 375 -21.61 3.87 -12.10
C THR A 375 -22.03 2.46 -11.67
N ALA A 376 -23.21 2.32 -11.05
CA ALA A 376 -23.76 1.03 -10.67
C ALA A 376 -23.92 0.05 -11.85
N SER A 377 -24.07 0.56 -13.08
CA SER A 377 -24.18 -0.23 -14.31
C SER A 377 -22.84 -0.48 -15.02
N SER A 378 -21.72 0.05 -14.50
CA SER A 378 -20.42 -0.07 -15.16
C SER A 378 -19.97 -1.54 -15.25
N PRO A 379 -19.61 -2.06 -16.44
CA PRO A 379 -19.03 -3.39 -16.57
C PRO A 379 -17.72 -3.54 -15.79
N LEU A 380 -16.96 -2.44 -15.60
CA LEU A 380 -15.72 -2.45 -14.81
C LEU A 380 -15.97 -2.78 -13.34
N LEU A 381 -17.14 -2.41 -12.79
CA LEU A 381 -17.46 -2.68 -11.38
C LEU A 381 -17.73 -4.17 -11.13
N THR A 382 -18.31 -4.86 -12.11
CA THR A 382 -18.76 -6.26 -11.97
C THR A 382 -17.79 -7.25 -12.60
N ALA A 383 -17.24 -6.97 -13.79
CA ALA A 383 -16.39 -7.90 -14.52
C ALA A 383 -14.92 -7.85 -14.08
N LEU A 384 -14.38 -6.67 -13.71
CA LEU A 384 -12.97 -6.55 -13.32
C LEU A 384 -12.62 -7.41 -12.08
N PRO A 385 -13.44 -7.43 -11.01
CA PRO A 385 -13.19 -8.32 -9.86
C PRO A 385 -13.19 -9.81 -10.20
N MET A 386 -13.82 -10.20 -11.31
CA MET A 386 -13.93 -11.58 -11.78
C MET A 386 -12.90 -11.92 -12.87
N GLY A 387 -11.95 -11.04 -13.17
CA GLY A 387 -10.98 -11.24 -14.25
C GLY A 387 -11.61 -11.20 -15.65
N GLY A 388 -12.71 -10.45 -15.82
CA GLY A 388 -13.45 -10.32 -17.07
C GLY A 388 -13.17 -9.04 -17.85
N ILE A 389 -12.09 -8.31 -17.52
CA ILE A 389 -11.62 -7.13 -18.27
C ILE A 389 -10.18 -7.34 -18.72
N TYR A 390 -9.89 -7.09 -19.99
CA TYR A 390 -8.53 -7.09 -20.53
C TYR A 390 -8.19 -5.74 -21.18
N VAL A 391 -6.91 -5.43 -21.25
CA VAL A 391 -6.38 -4.32 -22.04
C VAL A 391 -5.90 -4.83 -23.39
N ASN A 392 -6.12 -4.04 -24.43
CA ASN A 392 -5.65 -4.28 -25.78
C ASN A 392 -4.96 -3.03 -26.32
N VAL A 393 -3.88 -3.20 -27.07
CA VAL A 393 -3.12 -2.10 -27.70
C VAL A 393 -2.94 -2.39 -29.17
N HIS A 394 -3.24 -1.41 -30.00
CA HIS A 394 -3.25 -1.51 -31.46
C HIS A 394 -2.11 -0.70 -32.06
N SER A 395 -1.61 -1.15 -33.21
CA SER A 395 -0.59 -0.43 -34.00
C SER A 395 -0.95 -0.37 -35.48
N THR A 396 -0.13 0.33 -36.28
CA THR A 396 -0.31 0.40 -37.73
C THR A 396 -0.24 -0.98 -38.39
N MET A 397 0.61 -1.86 -37.87
CA MET A 397 0.83 -3.20 -38.42
C MET A 397 -0.25 -4.18 -37.97
N PHE A 398 -0.78 -4.00 -36.75
CA PHE A 398 -1.81 -4.85 -36.17
C PHE A 398 -3.01 -4.01 -35.70
N PRO A 399 -3.87 -3.53 -36.63
CA PRO A 399 -4.99 -2.67 -36.29
C PRO A 399 -6.07 -3.37 -35.45
N ALA A 400 -6.15 -4.71 -35.53
CA ALA A 400 -7.07 -5.51 -34.71
C ALA A 400 -6.57 -5.73 -33.26
N GLY A 401 -5.30 -5.41 -32.98
CA GLY A 401 -4.63 -5.65 -31.69
C GLY A 401 -3.23 -6.23 -31.92
N GLU A 402 -2.22 -5.66 -31.29
CA GLU A 402 -0.83 -6.15 -31.31
C GLU A 402 -0.46 -6.88 -30.01
N ILE A 403 -0.86 -6.33 -28.86
CA ILE A 403 -0.62 -6.92 -27.54
C ILE A 403 -1.84 -6.80 -26.63
N ARG A 404 -2.10 -7.89 -25.90
CA ARG A 404 -3.24 -8.04 -24.99
C ARG A 404 -2.79 -8.54 -23.62
N GLY A 405 -3.51 -8.16 -22.56
CA GLY A 405 -3.30 -8.68 -21.22
C GLY A 405 -4.56 -8.62 -20.36
N GLN A 406 -4.86 -9.68 -19.63
CA GLN A 406 -5.98 -9.71 -18.69
C GLN A 406 -5.67 -8.90 -17.44
N LEU A 407 -6.58 -8.03 -16.99
CA LEU A 407 -6.45 -7.36 -15.69
C LEU A 407 -6.86 -8.33 -14.58
N LEU A 408 -5.88 -8.76 -13.80
CA LEU A 408 -6.06 -9.65 -12.66
C LEU A 408 -5.80 -8.89 -11.37
N ALA A 409 -6.53 -9.20 -10.30
CA ALA A 409 -6.25 -8.61 -9.01
C ALA A 409 -4.82 -8.99 -8.58
N ALA A 410 -4.00 -7.99 -8.23
CA ALA A 410 -2.83 -8.26 -7.40
C ALA A 410 -3.33 -8.92 -6.10
N PRO A 411 -2.56 -9.85 -5.49
CA PRO A 411 -3.06 -10.79 -4.49
C PRO A 411 -4.03 -10.13 -3.51
N PRO A 412 -5.25 -10.69 -3.37
CA PRO A 412 -6.34 -10.03 -2.69
C PRO A 412 -6.00 -9.76 -1.22
N SER A 413 -6.64 -8.74 -0.64
CA SER A 413 -6.88 -8.73 0.80
C SER A 413 -7.59 -10.05 1.16
N PRO A 414 -7.03 -10.91 2.04
CA PRO A 414 -7.72 -12.07 2.55
C PRO A 414 -9.00 -11.65 3.27
#